data_AF-A0AAJ5EB83-F1
#
_entry.id   AF-A0AAJ5EB83-F1
#
_cell.length_a   1.000
_cell.length_b   1.000
_cell.length_c   1.000
_cell.angle_alpha   90.00
_cell.angle_beta   90.00
_cell.angle_gamma   90.00
#
_symmetry.space_group_name_H-M   'P 1'
#
loop_
_entity.id
_entity.type
_entity.pdbx_description
1 polymer ?
#
loop_
_entity_poly.entity_id
_entity_poly.type
_entity_poly.pdbx_seq_one_letter_code
_entity_poly.pdbx_strand_id
1 'polypeptide(L)'
;MDSGFNHITVLLDEAVEALAVRPDGCYLDGTFGRGGHSRLILSQLGPDGRVLGFDKDPQAIATGQTLAAEDGRFVVVQRSFAELGSEVAERGLAGKVSGVLLDLGVSSPQLDDPERGFSFLNDGPLDMRMDPSRGISAAEFVNTAPVEEIARVFKQYGEERFSGRMARAVAERRDIKPFERTADLAEVLKVANPAWEKGKNPATRAFQGLRIHVNNELGDLEAGLEAALECLEVGGRLVVISFHSLEDRIVKLFMRKLVKGEADNLPRNLPVRHVAFEPIIKIHGKAQSASEAELKANPRSRSAVMRVAEKLR
;
A
#
# COMPACT_ATOMS: atom_id res chain seq x y z
N MET A 1 21.77 -24.34 -0.31
CA MET A 1 21.18 -24.24 -1.66
C MET A 1 20.43 -22.94 -1.68
N ASP A 2 20.98 -21.96 -2.37
CA ASP A 2 20.51 -20.58 -2.38
C ASP A 2 19.27 -20.52 -3.27
N SER A 3 18.08 -20.53 -2.67
CA SER A 3 16.82 -20.36 -3.40
C SER A 3 16.68 -18.88 -3.76
N GLY A 4 17.37 -18.49 -4.84
CA GLY A 4 17.32 -17.16 -5.41
C GLY A 4 15.95 -16.83 -5.96
N PHE A 5 15.03 -16.41 -5.09
CA PHE A 5 13.92 -15.56 -5.48
C PHE A 5 14.45 -14.13 -5.52
N ASN A 6 15.00 -13.75 -6.68
CA ASN A 6 15.39 -12.37 -6.94
C ASN A 6 14.13 -11.50 -6.88
N HIS A 7 13.94 -10.79 -5.77
CA HIS A 7 12.85 -9.85 -5.62
C HIS A 7 13.08 -8.69 -6.59
N ILE A 8 12.22 -8.59 -7.61
CA ILE A 8 12.19 -7.46 -8.53
C ILE A 8 11.24 -6.42 -7.94
N THR A 9 11.77 -5.23 -7.65
CA THR A 9 10.99 -4.08 -7.19
C THR A 9 10.20 -3.48 -8.35
N VAL A 10 8.95 -3.12 -8.11
CA VAL A 10 8.03 -2.64 -9.14
C VAL A 10 8.31 -1.17 -9.43
N LEU A 11 8.35 -0.80 -10.71
CA LEU A 11 8.64 0.57 -11.17
C LEU A 11 9.86 1.18 -10.45
N LEU A 12 10.91 0.38 -10.25
CA LEU A 12 12.06 0.74 -9.42
C LEU A 12 12.75 2.00 -9.94
N ASP A 13 13.17 1.98 -11.19
CA ASP A 13 13.91 3.09 -11.81
C ASP A 13 12.99 4.30 -12.01
N GLU A 14 11.77 4.09 -12.50
CA GLU A 14 10.80 5.15 -12.74
C GLU A 14 10.43 5.89 -11.46
N ALA A 15 10.26 5.17 -10.34
CA ALA A 15 9.89 5.78 -9.07
C ALA A 15 11.04 6.57 -8.45
N VAL A 16 12.28 6.08 -8.55
CA VAL A 16 13.45 6.83 -8.03
C VAL A 16 13.80 8.01 -8.93
N GLU A 17 13.71 7.87 -10.25
CA GLU A 17 13.82 9.02 -11.18
C GLU A 17 12.75 10.06 -10.87
N ALA A 18 11.51 9.62 -10.62
CA ALA A 18 10.41 10.48 -10.24
C ALA A 18 10.62 11.17 -8.90
N LEU A 19 11.45 10.66 -7.97
CA LEU A 19 11.80 11.38 -6.74
C LEU A 19 12.78 12.54 -6.97
N ALA A 20 13.48 12.56 -8.11
CA ALA A 20 14.60 13.49 -8.37
C ALA A 20 15.57 13.55 -7.19
N VAL A 21 16.20 12.41 -6.90
CA VAL A 21 17.11 12.27 -5.76
C VAL A 21 18.27 13.27 -5.87
N ARG A 22 18.51 14.01 -4.80
CA ARG A 22 19.60 14.98 -4.64
C ARG A 22 20.60 14.42 -3.63
N PRO A 23 21.92 14.60 -3.82
CA PRO A 23 22.93 13.98 -2.96
C PRO A 23 22.80 14.31 -1.47
N ASP A 24 22.33 15.50 -1.12
CA ASP A 24 22.16 16.01 0.24
C ASP A 24 20.71 15.93 0.74
N GLY A 25 19.82 15.28 0.00
CA GLY A 25 18.40 15.22 0.31
C GLY A 25 18.03 14.23 1.43
N CYS A 26 16.87 14.46 2.03
CA CYS A 26 16.25 13.56 3.01
C CYS A 26 15.02 12.90 2.39
N TYR A 27 15.00 11.56 2.33
CA TYR A 27 13.92 10.80 1.70
C TYR A 27 13.24 9.88 2.69
N LEU A 28 11.93 9.70 2.54
CA LEU A 28 11.15 8.69 3.26
C LEU A 28 10.72 7.60 2.28
N ASP A 29 11.01 6.35 2.61
CA ASP A 29 10.43 5.17 1.98
C ASP A 29 9.39 4.62 2.95
N GLY A 30 8.10 4.90 2.70
CA GLY A 30 7.02 4.54 3.61
C GLY A 30 6.67 3.04 3.60
N THR A 31 7.25 2.27 2.70
CA THR A 31 6.89 0.88 2.43
C THR A 31 8.15 0.09 2.13
N PHE A 32 9.09 0.13 3.06
CA PHE A 32 10.46 -0.35 2.88
C PHE A 32 10.52 -1.77 2.29
N GLY A 33 9.70 -2.70 2.82
CA GLY A 33 9.58 -4.07 2.34
C GLY A 33 10.89 -4.84 2.40
N ARG A 34 11.64 -4.85 1.30
CA ARG A 34 12.98 -5.46 1.22
C ARG A 34 14.08 -4.47 0.83
N GLY A 35 13.77 -3.19 0.72
CA GLY A 35 14.71 -2.08 0.52
C GLY A 35 15.17 -1.87 -0.92
N GLY A 36 14.36 -2.27 -1.91
CA GLY A 36 14.69 -2.05 -3.32
C GLY A 36 14.82 -0.57 -3.66
N HIS A 37 13.75 0.21 -3.45
CA HIS A 37 13.75 1.66 -3.65
C HIS A 37 14.74 2.35 -2.71
N SER A 38 14.72 2.03 -1.40
CA SER A 38 15.68 2.57 -0.43
C SER A 38 17.15 2.43 -0.86
N ARG A 39 17.59 1.25 -1.34
CA ARG A 39 18.97 1.05 -1.81
C ARG A 39 19.29 1.87 -3.06
N LEU A 40 18.34 1.96 -4.00
CA LEU A 40 18.56 2.77 -5.20
C LEU A 40 18.62 4.26 -4.87
N ILE A 41 17.81 4.75 -3.93
CA ILE A 41 17.91 6.11 -3.39
C ILE A 41 19.28 6.32 -2.74
N LEU A 42 19.70 5.44 -1.81
CA LEU A 42 20.99 5.51 -1.12
C LEU A 42 22.20 5.55 -2.07
N SER A 43 22.12 4.84 -3.20
CA SER A 43 23.17 4.84 -4.23
C SER A 43 23.36 6.20 -4.92
N GLN A 44 22.36 7.07 -4.88
CA GLN A 44 22.38 8.42 -5.45
C GLN A 44 22.66 9.51 -4.40
N LEU A 45 22.69 9.14 -3.12
CA LEU A 45 22.99 10.06 -2.03
C LEU A 45 24.48 10.26 -1.83
N GLY A 46 24.85 11.46 -1.39
CA GLY A 46 26.16 11.80 -0.85
C GLY A 46 26.25 11.49 0.66
N PRO A 47 27.33 11.90 1.34
CA PRO A 47 27.55 11.61 2.77
C PRO A 47 26.53 12.29 3.69
N ASP A 48 25.97 13.43 3.28
CA ASP A 48 25.01 14.21 4.07
C ASP A 48 23.55 13.82 3.79
N GLY A 49 23.30 12.98 2.78
CA GLY A 49 21.98 12.49 2.45
C GLY A 49 21.44 11.51 3.49
N ARG A 50 20.12 11.34 3.54
CA ARG A 50 19.47 10.43 4.50
C ARG A 50 18.24 9.73 3.91
N VAL A 51 18.02 8.48 4.31
CA VAL A 51 16.79 7.74 4.01
C VAL A 51 16.21 7.17 5.30
N LEU A 52 14.90 7.38 5.52
CA LEU A 52 14.15 6.69 6.57
C LEU A 52 13.19 5.70 5.91
N GLY A 53 13.36 4.41 6.20
CA GLY A 53 12.47 3.34 5.75
C GLY A 53 11.46 2.97 6.83
N PHE A 54 10.19 2.91 6.47
CA PHE A 54 9.09 2.51 7.35
C PHE A 54 8.51 1.18 6.89
N ASP A 55 8.21 0.30 7.84
CA ASP A 55 7.42 -0.89 7.59
C ASP A 55 6.71 -1.35 8.87
N LYS A 56 5.57 -2.01 8.72
CA LYS A 56 4.89 -2.66 9.84
C LYS A 56 5.48 -4.05 10.12
N ASP A 57 5.98 -4.72 9.08
CA ASP A 57 6.36 -6.12 9.09
C ASP A 57 7.71 -6.34 9.79
N PRO A 58 7.76 -7.11 10.89
CA PRO A 58 9.02 -7.41 11.58
C PRO A 58 10.10 -8.01 10.68
N GLN A 59 9.75 -8.77 9.63
CA GLN A 59 10.72 -9.32 8.68
C GLN A 59 11.34 -8.22 7.79
N ALA A 60 10.54 -7.21 7.42
CA ALA A 60 11.05 -6.04 6.72
C ALA A 60 11.99 -5.23 7.62
N ILE A 61 11.64 -5.10 8.90
CA ILE A 61 12.47 -4.41 9.90
C ILE A 61 13.81 -5.11 10.09
N ALA A 62 13.85 -6.44 10.19
CA ALA A 62 15.10 -7.19 10.26
C ALA A 62 15.98 -6.92 9.02
N THR A 63 15.37 -6.87 7.82
CA THR A 63 16.10 -6.52 6.58
C THR A 63 16.63 -5.08 6.63
N GLY A 64 15.85 -4.14 7.16
CA GLY A 64 16.25 -2.75 7.30
C GLY A 64 17.33 -2.53 8.35
N GLN A 65 17.36 -3.32 9.41
CA GLN A 65 18.43 -3.29 10.42
C GLN A 65 19.77 -3.70 9.81
N THR A 66 19.78 -4.72 8.95
CA THR A 66 20.98 -5.10 8.18
C THR A 66 21.44 -3.95 7.29
N LEU A 67 20.52 -3.31 6.54
CA LEU A 67 20.87 -2.17 5.69
C LEU A 67 21.38 -0.97 6.51
N ALA A 68 20.80 -0.70 7.67
CA ALA A 68 21.24 0.39 8.55
C ALA A 68 22.64 0.13 9.16
N ALA A 69 23.00 -1.14 9.36
CA ALA A 69 24.34 -1.52 9.78
C ALA A 69 25.38 -1.39 8.65
N GLU A 70 24.96 -1.55 7.39
CA GLU A 70 25.80 -1.39 6.20
C GLU A 70 25.98 0.09 5.81
N ASP A 71 24.94 0.91 5.94
CA ASP A 71 24.93 2.32 5.55
C ASP A 71 24.30 3.20 6.65
N GLY A 72 25.14 3.97 7.36
CA GLY A 72 24.71 4.85 8.44
C GLY A 72 23.80 6.02 8.03
N ARG A 73 23.58 6.23 6.73
CA ARG A 73 22.61 7.20 6.20
C ARG A 73 21.17 6.66 6.21
N PHE A 74 21.01 5.35 6.38
CA PHE A 74 19.72 4.68 6.44
C PHE A 74 19.27 4.44 7.88
N VAL A 75 18.00 4.69 8.15
CA VAL A 75 17.34 4.33 9.40
C VAL A 75 16.06 3.58 9.09
N VAL A 76 15.84 2.43 9.73
CA VAL A 76 14.57 1.71 9.67
C VAL A 76 13.71 2.02 10.88
N VAL A 77 12.41 2.20 10.66
CA VAL A 77 11.40 2.52 11.68
C VAL A 77 10.25 1.51 11.58
N GLN A 78 9.97 0.78 12.67
CA GLN A 78 8.84 -0.14 12.74
C GLN A 78 7.54 0.58 13.11
N ARG A 79 6.94 1.25 12.13
CA ARG A 79 5.65 1.96 12.25
C ARG A 79 4.89 1.88 10.92
N SER A 80 3.59 2.17 10.96
CA SER A 80 2.85 2.42 9.73
C SER A 80 3.34 3.70 9.06
N PHE A 81 3.28 3.78 7.73
CA PHE A 81 3.48 5.07 7.05
C PHE A 81 2.37 6.09 7.37
N ALA A 82 1.24 5.66 7.92
CA ALA A 82 0.25 6.57 8.50
C ALA A 82 0.85 7.43 9.65
N GLU A 83 1.95 6.97 10.25
CA GLU A 83 2.62 7.62 11.38
C GLU A 83 3.85 8.44 10.96
N LEU A 84 4.11 8.61 9.64
CA LEU A 84 5.26 9.36 9.11
C LEU A 84 5.42 10.74 9.77
N GLY A 85 4.32 11.48 9.89
CA GLY A 85 4.31 12.84 10.43
C GLY A 85 4.83 12.91 11.87
N SER A 86 4.46 11.93 12.71
CA SER A 86 4.90 11.87 14.11
C SER A 86 6.41 11.61 14.21
N GLU A 87 6.93 10.63 13.46
CA GLU A 87 8.35 10.27 13.47
C GLU A 87 9.22 11.40 12.90
N VAL A 88 8.76 12.03 11.83
CA VAL A 88 9.44 13.16 11.19
C VAL A 88 9.47 14.39 12.12
N ALA A 89 8.38 14.65 12.84
CA ALA A 89 8.31 15.72 13.83
C ALA A 89 9.25 15.47 15.01
N GLU A 90 9.27 14.24 15.57
CA GLU A 90 10.18 13.83 16.65
C GLU A 90 11.66 14.03 16.27
N ARG A 91 11.99 13.88 14.98
CA ARG A 91 13.34 14.08 14.44
C ARG A 91 13.64 15.51 13.99
N GLY A 92 12.69 16.45 14.12
CA GLY A 92 12.86 17.84 13.70
C GLY A 92 12.98 18.02 12.17
N LEU A 93 12.41 17.09 11.40
CA LEU A 93 12.48 17.02 9.94
C LEU A 93 11.19 17.50 9.25
N ALA A 94 10.18 17.95 10.00
CA ALA A 94 8.93 18.46 9.43
C ALA A 94 9.18 19.61 8.44
N GLY A 95 8.63 19.50 7.23
CA GLY A 95 8.83 20.46 6.15
C GLY A 95 10.24 20.46 5.53
N LYS A 96 11.07 19.44 5.80
CA LYS A 96 12.46 19.34 5.31
C LYS A 96 12.73 18.06 4.50
N VAL A 97 11.69 17.28 4.23
CA VAL A 97 11.82 16.03 3.47
C VAL A 97 11.79 16.35 1.99
N SER A 98 12.82 15.93 1.28
CA SER A 98 13.00 16.17 -0.16
C SER A 98 12.12 15.26 -1.02
N GLY A 99 11.76 14.07 -0.51
CA GLY A 99 10.82 13.19 -1.21
C GLY A 99 10.26 12.09 -0.32
N VAL A 100 9.04 11.63 -0.65
CA VAL A 100 8.36 10.51 -0.01
C VAL A 100 7.93 9.52 -1.08
N LEU A 101 8.26 8.25 -0.90
CA LEU A 101 7.85 7.14 -1.75
C LEU A 101 6.95 6.17 -0.98
N LEU A 102 5.80 5.83 -1.56
CA LEU A 102 4.85 4.84 -1.03
C LEU A 102 4.56 3.80 -2.12
N ASP A 103 5.13 2.60 -1.98
CA ASP A 103 4.87 1.41 -2.79
C ASP A 103 3.85 0.51 -2.08
N LEU A 104 2.57 0.71 -2.40
CA LEU A 104 1.45 0.15 -1.62
C LEU A 104 1.30 -1.36 -1.80
N GLY A 105 0.48 -1.98 -0.96
CA GLY A 105 0.17 -3.40 -1.05
C GLY A 105 1.12 -4.28 -0.26
N VAL A 106 1.38 -5.48 -0.79
CA VAL A 106 2.09 -6.55 -0.06
C VAL A 106 3.45 -6.83 -0.65
N SER A 107 4.42 -7.08 0.22
CA SER A 107 5.75 -7.47 -0.20
C SER A 107 5.76 -8.89 -0.76
N SER A 108 6.76 -9.18 -1.61
CA SER A 108 6.94 -10.52 -2.19
C SER A 108 6.97 -11.62 -1.11
N PRO A 109 7.71 -11.49 -0.01
CA PRO A 109 7.78 -12.53 1.01
C PRO A 109 6.45 -12.76 1.74
N GLN A 110 5.59 -11.74 1.86
CA GLN A 110 4.25 -11.92 2.44
C GLN A 110 3.37 -12.82 1.54
N LEU A 111 3.54 -12.75 0.22
CA LEU A 111 2.81 -13.59 -0.73
C LEU A 111 3.46 -14.97 -0.93
N ASP A 112 4.79 -15.01 -0.88
CA ASP A 112 5.59 -16.19 -1.20
C ASP A 112 5.71 -17.16 -0.01
N ASP A 113 5.66 -16.65 1.23
CA ASP A 113 5.62 -17.46 2.46
C ASP A 113 4.17 -17.87 2.79
N PRO A 114 3.80 -19.16 2.63
CA PRO A 114 2.45 -19.62 2.92
C PRO A 114 2.06 -19.42 4.40
N GLU A 115 3.02 -19.42 5.32
CA GLU A 115 2.75 -19.25 6.76
C GLU A 115 2.21 -17.86 7.10
N ARG A 116 2.38 -16.88 6.21
CA ARG A 116 1.81 -15.53 6.35
C ARG A 116 0.33 -15.46 5.98
N GLY A 117 -0.19 -16.42 5.23
CA GLY A 117 -1.63 -16.52 4.95
C GLY A 117 -2.21 -15.51 3.96
N PHE A 118 -1.38 -14.76 3.22
CA PHE A 118 -1.87 -13.77 2.23
C PHE A 118 -2.36 -14.40 0.92
N SER A 119 -1.95 -15.65 0.64
CA SER A 119 -2.30 -16.38 -0.57
C SER A 119 -3.08 -17.64 -0.24
N PHE A 120 -4.00 -18.01 -1.12
CA PHE A 120 -4.67 -19.31 -1.11
C PHE A 120 -4.13 -20.26 -2.19
N LEU A 121 -3.13 -19.83 -2.98
CA LEU A 121 -2.47 -20.71 -3.96
C LEU A 121 -1.62 -21.77 -3.26
N ASN A 122 -0.92 -21.34 -2.21
CA ASN A 122 -0.24 -22.21 -1.27
C ASN A 122 -1.01 -22.14 0.05
N ASP A 123 -1.41 -23.30 0.56
CA ASP A 123 -2.20 -23.37 1.78
C ASP A 123 -1.33 -23.02 3.01
N GLY A 124 -1.92 -22.25 3.94
CA GLY A 124 -1.27 -21.82 5.17
C GLY A 124 -2.29 -21.30 6.19
N PRO A 125 -1.84 -20.85 7.38
CA PRO A 125 -2.72 -20.26 8.38
C PRO A 125 -3.47 -19.05 7.81
N LEU A 126 -4.75 -18.91 8.15
CA LEU A 126 -5.55 -17.75 7.74
C LEU A 126 -5.23 -16.53 8.62
N ASP A 127 -4.05 -15.93 8.41
CA ASP A 127 -3.57 -14.78 9.20
C ASP A 127 -3.78 -13.44 8.47
N MET A 128 -3.05 -13.21 7.37
CA MET A 128 -3.08 -11.97 6.57
C MET A 128 -2.58 -10.69 7.26
N ARG A 129 -2.07 -10.72 8.50
CA ARG A 129 -1.52 -9.52 9.14
C ARG A 129 -0.13 -9.20 8.61
N MET A 130 0.08 -7.93 8.26
CA MET A 130 1.40 -7.38 7.92
C MET A 130 2.31 -7.34 9.15
N ASP A 131 1.76 -6.96 10.32
CA ASP A 131 2.37 -7.10 11.64
C ASP A 131 1.63 -8.17 12.45
N PRO A 132 2.13 -9.43 12.51
CA PRO A 132 1.48 -10.50 13.26
C PRO A 132 1.46 -10.31 14.78
N SER A 133 2.17 -9.32 15.33
CA SER A 133 2.24 -9.08 16.77
C SER A 133 1.03 -8.35 17.35
N ARG A 134 0.18 -7.76 16.49
CA ARG A 134 -0.96 -6.94 16.91
C ARG A 134 -2.17 -7.12 16.00
N GLY A 135 -3.33 -6.65 16.45
CA GLY A 135 -4.58 -6.70 15.67
C GLY A 135 -5.17 -8.11 15.56
N ILE A 136 -6.32 -8.18 14.88
CA ILE A 136 -7.05 -9.44 14.64
C ILE A 136 -6.62 -10.09 13.34
N SER A 137 -6.42 -11.40 13.35
CA SER A 137 -6.17 -12.19 12.14
C SER A 137 -7.41 -12.29 11.26
N ALA A 138 -7.21 -12.65 9.99
CA ALA A 138 -8.30 -12.97 9.08
C ALA A 138 -9.17 -14.13 9.60
N ALA A 139 -8.57 -15.15 10.23
CA ALA A 139 -9.27 -16.26 10.86
C ALA A 139 -10.20 -15.76 11.96
N GLU A 140 -9.68 -14.97 12.90
CA GLU A 140 -10.50 -14.41 13.99
C GLU A 140 -11.65 -13.57 13.44
N PHE A 141 -11.37 -12.71 12.45
CA PHE A 141 -12.40 -11.89 11.81
C PHE A 141 -13.51 -12.74 11.18
N VAL A 142 -13.18 -13.67 10.28
CA VAL A 142 -14.21 -14.46 9.57
C VAL A 142 -14.98 -15.39 10.50
N ASN A 143 -14.37 -15.83 11.61
CA ASN A 143 -15.02 -16.72 12.57
C ASN A 143 -15.92 -15.97 13.58
N THR A 144 -15.72 -14.66 13.80
CA THR A 144 -16.43 -13.92 14.86
C THR A 144 -17.30 -12.77 14.36
N ALA A 145 -16.97 -12.16 13.21
CA ALA A 145 -17.68 -10.99 12.72
C ALA A 145 -19.15 -11.30 12.34
N PRO A 146 -20.07 -10.33 12.47
CA PRO A 146 -21.42 -10.44 11.92
C PRO A 146 -21.41 -10.67 10.40
N VAL A 147 -22.43 -11.36 9.88
CA VAL A 147 -22.55 -11.68 8.45
C VAL A 147 -22.56 -10.40 7.60
N GLU A 148 -23.22 -9.36 8.10
CA GLU A 148 -23.33 -8.04 7.47
C GLU A 148 -21.97 -7.38 7.33
N GLU A 149 -21.10 -7.56 8.34
CA GLU A 149 -19.77 -6.99 8.35
C GLU A 149 -18.83 -7.72 7.38
N ILE A 150 -18.88 -9.05 7.33
CA ILE A 150 -18.15 -9.85 6.34
C ILE A 150 -18.61 -9.45 4.92
N ALA A 151 -19.91 -9.31 4.71
CA ALA A 151 -20.47 -8.87 3.43
C ALA A 151 -20.00 -7.45 3.07
N ARG A 152 -19.98 -6.52 4.04
CA ARG A 152 -19.47 -5.16 3.86
C ARG A 152 -18.01 -5.18 3.41
N VAL A 153 -17.16 -5.95 4.08
CA VAL A 153 -15.73 -6.08 3.76
C VAL A 153 -15.53 -6.62 2.34
N PHE A 154 -16.19 -7.73 1.98
CA PHE A 154 -16.10 -8.28 0.62
C PHE A 154 -16.61 -7.29 -0.44
N LYS A 155 -17.69 -6.57 -0.15
CA LYS A 155 -18.27 -5.61 -1.10
C LYS A 155 -17.41 -4.35 -1.28
N GLN A 156 -17.03 -3.71 -0.17
CA GLN A 156 -16.40 -2.40 -0.17
C GLN A 156 -14.92 -2.48 -0.51
N TYR A 157 -14.20 -3.45 0.05
CA TYR A 157 -12.76 -3.59 -0.13
C TYR A 157 -12.39 -4.62 -1.19
N GLY A 158 -13.20 -5.66 -1.36
CA GLY A 158 -13.00 -6.65 -2.43
C GLY A 158 -13.66 -6.28 -3.77
N GLU A 159 -14.54 -5.28 -3.81
CA GLU A 159 -15.42 -4.99 -4.96
C GLU A 159 -16.23 -6.24 -5.41
N GLU A 160 -16.59 -7.13 -4.46
CA GLU A 160 -17.24 -8.41 -4.74
C GLU A 160 -18.77 -8.28 -4.84
N ARG A 161 -19.29 -8.65 -6.02
CA ARG A 161 -20.72 -8.56 -6.38
C ARG A 161 -21.57 -9.55 -5.59
N PHE A 162 -21.04 -10.73 -5.29
CA PHE A 162 -21.72 -11.80 -4.55
C PHE A 162 -21.36 -11.80 -3.06
N SER A 163 -20.86 -10.68 -2.54
CA SER A 163 -20.44 -10.47 -1.15
C SER A 163 -21.44 -11.00 -0.12
N GLY A 164 -22.73 -10.68 -0.25
CA GLY A 164 -23.76 -11.15 0.67
C GLY A 164 -23.97 -12.68 0.65
N ARG A 165 -23.81 -13.32 -0.50
CA ARG A 165 -23.91 -14.78 -0.64
C ARG A 165 -22.69 -15.48 -0.06
N MET A 166 -21.49 -14.96 -0.36
CA MET A 166 -20.23 -15.46 0.19
C MET A 166 -20.19 -15.32 1.71
N ALA A 167 -20.62 -14.18 2.27
CA ALA A 167 -20.65 -13.97 3.71
C ALA A 167 -21.58 -14.95 4.45
N ARG A 168 -22.75 -15.25 3.89
CA ARG A 168 -23.65 -16.29 4.44
C ARG A 168 -23.00 -17.67 4.40
N ALA A 169 -22.38 -18.04 3.29
CA ALA A 169 -21.69 -19.33 3.18
C ALA A 169 -20.54 -19.46 4.20
N VAL A 170 -19.79 -18.38 4.46
CA VAL A 170 -18.78 -18.34 5.52
C VAL A 170 -19.43 -18.54 6.90
N ALA A 171 -20.52 -17.83 7.20
CA ALA A 171 -21.19 -17.91 8.49
C ALA A 171 -21.86 -19.28 8.75
N GLU A 172 -22.53 -19.84 7.75
CA GLU A 172 -23.11 -21.18 7.84
C GLU A 172 -22.03 -22.25 8.04
N ARG A 173 -20.88 -22.10 7.36
CA ARG A 173 -19.80 -23.07 7.47
C ARG A 173 -19.09 -22.98 8.81
N ARG A 174 -18.80 -21.78 9.32
CA ARG A 174 -18.00 -21.62 10.56
C ARG A 174 -18.69 -22.22 11.78
N ASP A 175 -20.02 -22.30 11.78
CA ASP A 175 -20.82 -22.94 12.84
C ASP A 175 -20.58 -24.46 12.90
N ILE A 176 -20.16 -25.07 11.79
CA ILE A 176 -19.79 -26.50 11.70
C ILE A 176 -18.30 -26.68 12.00
N LYS A 177 -17.45 -25.88 11.36
CA LYS A 177 -16.00 -25.93 11.53
C LYS A 177 -15.40 -24.53 11.35
N PRO A 178 -14.68 -23.99 12.35
CA PRO A 178 -13.96 -22.73 12.21
C PRO A 178 -12.95 -22.74 11.06
N PHE A 179 -12.74 -21.57 10.45
CA PHE A 179 -11.71 -21.39 9.43
C PHE A 179 -10.36 -21.13 10.07
N GLU A 180 -9.40 -22.01 9.81
CA GLU A 180 -8.01 -21.88 10.29
C GLU A 180 -7.01 -21.71 9.14
N ARG A 181 -7.40 -22.08 7.91
CA ARG A 181 -6.50 -22.20 6.76
C ARG A 181 -7.03 -21.50 5.52
N THR A 182 -6.12 -20.98 4.69
CA THR A 182 -6.46 -20.20 3.50
C THR A 182 -7.17 -21.02 2.44
N ALA A 183 -6.75 -22.26 2.17
CA ALA A 183 -7.39 -23.09 1.15
C ALA A 183 -8.84 -23.46 1.51
N ASP A 184 -9.12 -23.66 2.80
CA ASP A 184 -10.45 -23.98 3.33
C ASP A 184 -11.44 -22.84 3.08
N LEU A 185 -11.06 -21.61 3.42
CA LEU A 185 -11.86 -20.42 3.14
C LEU A 185 -12.05 -20.21 1.63
N ALA A 186 -10.98 -20.37 0.85
CA ALA A 186 -11.02 -20.18 -0.60
C ALA A 186 -12.01 -21.14 -1.27
N GLU A 187 -12.09 -22.40 -0.85
CA GLU A 187 -13.03 -23.36 -1.42
C GLU A 187 -14.49 -23.00 -1.11
N VAL A 188 -14.80 -22.57 0.12
CA VAL A 188 -16.15 -22.10 0.48
C VAL A 188 -16.58 -20.91 -0.37
N LEU A 189 -15.69 -19.92 -0.52
CA LEU A 189 -15.97 -18.72 -1.34
C LEU A 189 -16.14 -19.07 -2.82
N LYS A 190 -15.36 -20.02 -3.32
CA LYS A 190 -15.42 -20.51 -4.70
C LYS A 190 -16.73 -21.22 -5.01
N VAL A 191 -17.20 -22.09 -4.11
CA VAL A 191 -18.51 -22.77 -4.23
C VAL A 191 -19.66 -21.77 -4.11
N ALA A 192 -19.51 -20.76 -3.25
CA ALA A 192 -20.52 -19.73 -3.07
C ALA A 192 -20.66 -18.80 -4.29
N ASN A 193 -19.64 -18.66 -5.15
CA ASN A 193 -19.68 -17.79 -6.32
C ASN A 193 -20.45 -18.45 -7.50
N PRO A 194 -21.60 -17.89 -7.92
CA PRO A 194 -22.42 -18.46 -8.99
C PRO A 194 -21.93 -18.14 -10.42
N ALA A 195 -21.00 -17.19 -10.60
CA ALA A 195 -20.59 -16.71 -11.92
C ALA A 195 -19.07 -16.46 -11.96
N TRP A 196 -18.33 -17.47 -12.43
CA TRP A 196 -16.87 -17.41 -12.47
C TRP A 196 -16.38 -16.57 -13.65
N GLU A 197 -15.45 -15.66 -13.37
CA GLU A 197 -14.72 -14.92 -14.40
C GLU A 197 -13.58 -15.79 -14.95
N LYS A 198 -13.50 -15.95 -16.27
CA LYS A 198 -12.44 -16.75 -16.92
C LYS A 198 -11.06 -16.20 -16.54
N GLY A 199 -10.20 -17.07 -15.98
CA GLY A 199 -8.83 -16.72 -15.61
C GLY A 199 -8.67 -15.98 -14.28
N LYS A 200 -9.72 -15.83 -13.48
CA LYS A 200 -9.65 -15.29 -12.12
C LYS A 200 -10.26 -16.26 -11.13
N ASN A 201 -9.58 -16.48 -10.01
CA ASN A 201 -10.16 -17.28 -8.93
C ASN A 201 -11.26 -16.45 -8.23
N PRO A 202 -12.48 -16.99 -8.07
CA PRO A 202 -13.56 -16.32 -7.35
C PRO A 202 -13.21 -15.80 -5.95
N ALA A 203 -12.26 -16.43 -5.26
CA ALA A 203 -11.83 -16.03 -3.92
C ALA A 203 -10.91 -14.80 -3.92
N THR A 204 -10.30 -14.43 -5.05
CA THR A 204 -9.28 -13.35 -5.10
C THR A 204 -9.80 -12.02 -4.55
N ARG A 205 -11.00 -11.59 -4.96
CA ARG A 205 -11.61 -10.33 -4.49
C ARG A 205 -11.94 -10.35 -3.00
N ALA A 206 -12.48 -11.46 -2.50
CA ALA A 206 -12.79 -11.62 -1.10
C ALA A 206 -11.52 -11.62 -0.23
N PHE A 207 -10.46 -12.31 -0.66
CA PHE A 207 -9.15 -12.31 0.01
C PHE A 207 -8.50 -10.92 0.01
N GLN A 208 -8.56 -10.20 -1.11
CA GLN A 208 -8.14 -8.79 -1.17
C GLN A 208 -8.92 -7.94 -0.16
N GLY A 209 -10.25 -8.11 -0.09
CA GLY A 209 -11.09 -7.38 0.87
C GLY A 209 -10.73 -7.67 2.32
N LEU A 210 -10.47 -8.94 2.66
CA LEU A 210 -10.02 -9.34 4.00
C LEU A 210 -8.67 -8.71 4.35
N ARG A 211 -7.70 -8.80 3.43
CA ARG A 211 -6.37 -8.23 3.62
C ARG A 211 -6.43 -6.73 3.91
N ILE A 212 -7.17 -6.00 3.08
CA ILE A 212 -7.39 -4.56 3.23
C ILE A 212 -8.02 -4.24 4.60
N HIS A 213 -9.02 -5.02 5.01
CA HIS A 213 -9.70 -4.82 6.28
C HIS A 213 -8.80 -5.09 7.49
N VAL A 214 -8.14 -6.26 7.52
CA VAL A 214 -7.27 -6.72 8.61
C VAL A 214 -6.11 -5.74 8.85
N ASN A 215 -5.58 -5.13 7.79
CA ASN A 215 -4.42 -4.25 7.87
C ASN A 215 -4.76 -2.75 7.85
N ASN A 216 -6.05 -2.39 7.83
CA ASN A 216 -6.53 -1.01 7.67
C ASN A 216 -5.89 -0.27 6.47
N GLU A 217 -5.66 -0.97 5.35
CA GLU A 217 -4.79 -0.46 4.26
C GLU A 217 -5.27 0.88 3.70
N LEU A 218 -6.58 1.03 3.49
CA LEU A 218 -7.12 2.28 2.92
C LEU A 218 -7.16 3.43 3.93
N GLY A 219 -7.42 3.14 5.21
CA GLY A 219 -7.40 4.17 6.25
C GLY A 219 -5.98 4.68 6.48
N ASP A 220 -5.01 3.77 6.51
CA ASP A 220 -3.60 4.11 6.59
C ASP A 220 -3.12 4.88 5.36
N LEU A 221 -3.61 4.53 4.16
CA LEU A 221 -3.34 5.30 2.93
C LEU A 221 -3.82 6.74 3.05
N GLU A 222 -5.06 6.97 3.49
CA GLU A 222 -5.62 8.32 3.64
C GLU A 222 -4.80 9.16 4.63
N ALA A 223 -4.54 8.63 5.83
CA ALA A 223 -3.73 9.32 6.85
C ALA A 223 -2.27 9.51 6.41
N GLY A 224 -1.70 8.51 5.76
CA GLY A 224 -0.32 8.52 5.27
C GLY A 224 -0.07 9.52 4.16
N LEU A 225 -1.03 9.73 3.26
CA LEU A 225 -0.94 10.75 2.21
C LEU A 225 -0.92 12.16 2.80
N GLU A 226 -1.76 12.42 3.81
CA GLU A 226 -1.76 13.70 4.54
C GLU A 226 -0.43 13.91 5.27
N ALA A 227 0.01 12.93 6.05
CA ALA A 227 1.28 12.98 6.76
C ALA A 227 2.48 13.17 5.82
N ALA A 228 2.52 12.47 4.69
CA ALA A 228 3.57 12.60 3.69
C ALA A 228 3.66 14.01 3.12
N LEU A 229 2.51 14.64 2.80
CA LEU A 229 2.47 16.01 2.31
C LEU A 229 3.01 17.01 3.33
N GLU A 230 2.68 16.84 4.60
CA GLU A 230 3.16 17.72 5.69
C GLU A 230 4.67 17.60 5.88
N CYS A 231 5.23 16.39 5.73
CA CYS A 231 6.66 16.14 5.84
C CYS A 231 7.49 16.85 4.76
N LEU A 232 6.94 16.94 3.54
CA LEU A 232 7.66 17.47 2.38
C LEU A 232 8.05 18.94 2.52
N GLU A 233 9.25 19.27 2.06
CA GLU A 233 9.65 20.65 1.76
C GLU A 233 8.95 21.17 0.49
N VAL A 234 9.00 22.49 0.26
CA VAL A 234 8.59 23.06 -1.03
C VAL A 234 9.54 22.60 -2.13
N GLY A 235 8.98 22.10 -3.23
CA GLY A 235 9.70 21.43 -4.31
C GLY A 235 9.93 19.93 -4.09
N GLY A 236 9.63 19.41 -2.89
CA GLY A 236 9.72 17.99 -2.58
C GLY A 236 8.68 17.15 -3.32
N ARG A 237 9.00 15.88 -3.60
CA ARG A 237 8.17 14.99 -4.43
C ARG A 237 7.49 13.88 -3.62
N LEU A 238 6.20 13.69 -3.84
CA LEU A 238 5.43 12.53 -3.39
C LEU A 238 5.26 11.57 -4.56
N VAL A 239 5.80 10.36 -4.44
CA VAL A 239 5.67 9.26 -5.40
C VAL A 239 4.85 8.15 -4.76
N VAL A 240 3.76 7.75 -5.40
CA VAL A 240 2.89 6.68 -4.88
C VAL A 240 2.63 5.66 -5.98
N ILE A 241 2.88 4.38 -5.68
CA ILE A 241 2.60 3.24 -6.54
C ILE A 241 1.43 2.47 -5.92
N SER A 242 0.35 2.33 -6.67
CA SER A 242 -0.86 1.60 -6.25
C SER A 242 -1.02 0.33 -7.07
N PHE A 243 -1.56 -0.74 -6.48
CA PHE A 243 -1.72 -2.04 -7.15
C PHE A 243 -3.17 -2.41 -7.42
N HIS A 244 -4.12 -1.63 -6.91
CA HIS A 244 -5.52 -1.81 -7.22
C HIS A 244 -6.31 -0.50 -7.33
N SER A 245 -7.50 -0.62 -7.90
CA SER A 245 -8.45 0.47 -8.19
C SER A 245 -8.76 1.34 -6.97
N LEU A 246 -8.97 0.74 -5.79
CA LEU A 246 -9.33 1.47 -4.58
C LEU A 246 -8.21 2.41 -4.10
N GLU A 247 -6.96 1.94 -4.04
CA GLU A 247 -5.78 2.75 -3.71
C GLU A 247 -5.59 3.88 -4.72
N ASP A 248 -5.52 3.56 -6.02
CA ASP A 248 -5.30 4.57 -7.08
C ASP A 248 -6.38 5.66 -7.03
N ARG A 249 -7.63 5.27 -6.75
CA ARG A 249 -8.75 6.21 -6.61
C ARG A 249 -8.53 7.16 -5.43
N ILE A 250 -8.10 6.67 -4.27
CA ILE A 250 -7.79 7.52 -3.10
C ILE A 250 -6.67 8.49 -3.43
N VAL A 251 -5.54 8.01 -3.96
CA VAL A 251 -4.38 8.84 -4.34
C VAL A 251 -4.79 9.91 -5.36
N LYS A 252 -5.53 9.52 -6.40
CA LYS A 252 -6.02 10.44 -7.43
C LYS A 252 -6.93 11.52 -6.87
N LEU A 253 -7.87 11.15 -6.00
CA LEU A 253 -8.81 12.09 -5.39
C LEU A 253 -8.10 13.05 -4.43
N PHE A 254 -7.17 12.54 -3.62
CA PHE A 254 -6.32 13.32 -2.74
C PHE A 254 -5.52 14.37 -3.52
N MET A 255 -4.76 13.94 -4.54
CA MET A 255 -3.97 14.87 -5.34
C MET A 255 -4.85 15.89 -6.10
N ARG A 256 -6.01 15.47 -6.62
CA ARG A 256 -6.95 16.38 -7.28
C ARG A 256 -7.50 17.47 -6.34
N LYS A 257 -7.81 17.10 -5.09
CA LYS A 257 -8.26 18.04 -4.04
C LYS A 257 -7.18 19.11 -3.78
N LEU A 258 -5.91 18.72 -3.75
CA LEU A 258 -4.79 19.64 -3.49
C LEU A 258 -4.44 20.56 -4.68
N VAL A 259 -4.88 20.21 -5.89
CA VAL A 259 -4.68 21.04 -7.09
C VAL A 259 -5.82 22.03 -7.30
N LYS A 260 -7.07 21.61 -7.03
CA LYS A 260 -8.27 22.39 -7.40
C LYS A 260 -9.12 22.87 -6.21
N GLY A 261 -8.80 22.42 -5.00
CA GLY A 261 -9.62 22.66 -3.82
C GLY A 261 -11.00 22.01 -3.97
N GLU A 262 -12.01 22.67 -3.42
CA GLU A 262 -13.41 22.24 -3.51
C GLU A 262 -14.16 22.82 -4.71
N ALA A 263 -13.45 23.42 -5.68
CA ALA A 263 -14.07 24.06 -6.84
C ALA A 263 -14.98 23.11 -7.64
N ASP A 264 -14.64 21.82 -7.69
CA ASP A 264 -15.44 20.78 -8.37
C ASP A 264 -16.71 20.37 -7.57
N ASN A 265 -16.81 20.72 -6.28
CA ASN A 265 -17.93 20.36 -5.38
C ASN A 265 -18.93 21.50 -5.13
N LEU A 266 -18.65 22.71 -5.61
CA LEU A 266 -19.55 23.84 -5.46
C LEU A 266 -20.71 23.76 -6.47
N PRO A 267 -21.98 23.92 -6.05
CA PRO A 267 -23.11 24.05 -6.96
C PRO A 267 -22.87 25.17 -7.98
N ARG A 268 -23.08 24.87 -9.28
CA ARG A 268 -22.79 25.78 -10.41
C ARG A 268 -23.49 27.15 -10.35
N ASN A 269 -24.48 27.33 -9.48
CA ASN A 269 -25.36 28.50 -9.45
C ASN A 269 -25.22 29.34 -8.16
N LEU A 270 -24.13 29.19 -7.41
CA LEU A 270 -23.86 29.98 -6.21
C LEU A 270 -23.15 31.30 -6.58
N PRO A 271 -23.72 32.48 -6.24
CA PRO A 271 -23.07 33.77 -6.44
C PRO A 271 -22.00 33.99 -5.35
N VAL A 272 -20.91 33.22 -5.40
CA VAL A 272 -19.79 33.34 -4.46
C VAL A 272 -18.63 34.02 -5.19
N ARG A 273 -17.99 35.00 -4.53
CA ARG A 273 -16.72 35.58 -5.01
C ARG A 273 -15.68 34.45 -5.01
N HIS A 274 -15.34 33.91 -6.18
CA HIS A 274 -14.29 32.92 -6.32
C HIS A 274 -12.95 33.57 -5.95
N VAL A 275 -12.50 33.39 -4.71
CA VAL A 275 -11.06 33.42 -4.45
C VAL A 275 -10.50 32.21 -5.21
N ALA A 276 -9.63 32.45 -6.20
CA ALA A 276 -9.04 31.37 -6.97
C ALA A 276 -8.29 30.44 -5.99
N PHE A 277 -8.62 29.16 -5.99
CA PHE A 277 -7.92 28.20 -5.16
C PHE A 277 -6.47 28.12 -5.63
N GLU A 278 -5.55 28.43 -4.73
CA GLU A 278 -4.12 28.29 -4.97
C GLU A 278 -3.71 26.83 -4.75
N PRO A 279 -3.14 26.17 -5.77
CA PRO A 279 -2.70 24.78 -5.64
C PRO A 279 -1.67 24.60 -4.51
N ILE A 280 -1.82 23.52 -3.74
CA ILE A 280 -0.83 23.11 -2.72
C ILE A 280 0.25 22.23 -3.37
N ILE A 281 -0.14 21.49 -4.41
CA ILE A 281 0.76 20.63 -5.18
C ILE A 281 0.62 20.89 -6.68
N LYS A 282 1.60 20.42 -7.44
CA LYS A 282 1.55 20.25 -8.88
C LYS A 282 1.61 18.77 -9.23
N ILE A 283 0.70 18.28 -10.07
CA ILE A 283 0.82 16.92 -10.63
C ILE A 283 2.02 16.88 -11.57
N HIS A 284 2.92 15.92 -11.35
CA HIS A 284 4.13 15.76 -12.13
C HIS A 284 3.92 14.64 -13.16
N GLY A 285 3.62 15.03 -14.40
CA GLY A 285 3.39 14.08 -15.51
C GLY A 285 2.02 13.39 -15.49
N LYS A 286 1.88 12.33 -16.30
CA LYS A 286 0.69 11.47 -16.30
C LYS A 286 0.94 10.27 -15.36
N ALA A 287 -0.14 9.62 -14.93
CA ALA A 287 -0.01 8.34 -14.25
C ALA A 287 0.76 7.36 -15.13
N GLN A 288 1.73 6.66 -14.55
CA GLN A 288 2.60 5.74 -15.25
C GLN A 288 2.23 4.30 -14.87
N SER A 289 2.42 3.37 -15.80
CA SER A 289 2.19 1.94 -15.60
C SER A 289 3.43 1.18 -16.06
N ALA A 290 3.59 -0.03 -15.52
CA ALA A 290 4.71 -0.89 -15.86
C ALA A 290 4.84 -1.13 -17.37
N SER A 291 6.10 -1.11 -17.85
CA SER A 291 6.41 -1.34 -19.26
C SER A 291 6.18 -2.80 -19.67
N GLU A 292 6.02 -3.09 -20.97
CA GLU A 292 5.88 -4.48 -21.43
C GLU A 292 7.08 -5.37 -21.06
N ALA A 293 8.28 -4.79 -21.00
CA ALA A 293 9.49 -5.48 -20.58
C ALA A 293 9.43 -5.85 -19.09
N GLU A 294 9.01 -4.91 -18.24
CA GLU A 294 8.82 -5.15 -16.80
C GLU A 294 7.72 -6.18 -16.57
N LEU A 295 6.59 -6.10 -17.27
CA LEU A 295 5.48 -7.06 -17.13
C LEU A 295 5.87 -8.50 -17.46
N LYS A 296 6.82 -8.70 -18.39
CA LYS A 296 7.39 -10.00 -18.71
C LYS A 296 8.33 -10.51 -17.62
N ALA A 297 9.12 -9.62 -17.03
CA ALA A 297 10.07 -9.96 -15.97
C ALA A 297 9.38 -10.13 -14.59
N ASN A 298 8.36 -9.34 -14.32
CA ASN A 298 7.64 -9.27 -13.06
C ASN A 298 6.12 -9.17 -13.31
N PRO A 299 5.40 -10.30 -13.30
CA PRO A 299 3.94 -10.31 -13.44
C PRO A 299 3.18 -9.50 -12.37
N ARG A 300 3.83 -9.19 -11.23
CA ARG A 300 3.23 -8.41 -10.13
C ARG A 300 3.04 -6.94 -10.49
N SER A 301 3.83 -6.42 -11.45
CA SER A 301 3.72 -5.04 -11.94
C SER A 301 2.47 -4.78 -12.80
N ARG A 302 1.67 -5.81 -13.14
CA ARG A 302 0.51 -5.72 -14.05
C ARG A 302 -0.50 -4.66 -13.68
N SER A 303 -0.75 -4.46 -12.39
CA SER A 303 -1.77 -3.53 -11.91
C SER A 303 -1.17 -2.29 -11.27
N ALA A 304 0.16 -2.11 -11.38
CA ALA A 304 0.87 -1.01 -10.80
C ALA A 304 0.54 0.29 -11.54
N VAL A 305 0.13 1.31 -10.79
CA VAL A 305 -0.09 2.67 -11.26
C VAL A 305 0.68 3.62 -10.37
N MET A 306 1.67 4.30 -10.95
CA MET A 306 2.45 5.32 -10.26
C MET A 306 1.89 6.71 -10.51
N ARG A 307 1.75 7.50 -9.44
CA ARG A 307 1.39 8.92 -9.47
C ARG A 307 2.44 9.74 -8.74
N VAL A 308 2.73 10.91 -9.29
CA VAL A 308 3.76 11.80 -8.78
C VAL A 308 3.20 13.20 -8.60
N ALA A 309 3.51 13.81 -7.46
CA ALA A 309 3.19 15.19 -7.15
C ALA A 309 4.40 15.94 -6.58
N GLU A 310 4.48 17.23 -6.83
CA GLU A 310 5.48 18.14 -6.28
C GLU A 310 4.79 19.15 -5.36
N LYS A 311 5.30 19.35 -4.15
CA LYS A 311 4.75 20.31 -3.18
C LYS A 311 5.13 21.73 -3.59
N LEU A 312 4.14 22.64 -3.60
CA LEU A 312 4.35 24.05 -3.95
C LEU A 312 4.39 24.97 -2.74
N ARG A 313 3.73 24.59 -1.65
CA ARG A 313 3.61 25.34 -0.39
C ARG A 313 3.19 24.44 0.77
#